data_AF-A0A158NS15-F1
#
_entry.id   AF-A0A158NS15-F1
#
_cell.length_a   1.000
_cell.length_b   1.000
_cell.length_c   1.000
_cell.angle_alpha   90.00
_cell.angle_beta   90.00
_cell.angle_gamma   90.00
#
_symmetry.space_group_name_H-M   'P 1'
#
loop_
_entity.id
_entity.type
_entity.pdbx_description
1 polymer ?
#
loop_
_entity_poly.entity_id
_entity_poly.type
_entity_poly.pdbx_seq_one_letter_code
_entity_poly.pdbx_strand_id
1 'polypeptide(L)'
;MAEDWMAFKLDGERDVMIKRAQTARLIMMIGYVLVVIMILTVITLPCFGIQIIYVTNITGVRKLLPLKTYNFYSTDKSPQFELTFFIHSLTALLGAGEFVMDQCNAIYRVMCDLKWYKLESKNARNFIVLIMRAKRPFHFTAGKIFPLTMVTFCSILKSLINYASFLLTKHG
;
A
#
# COMPACT_ATOMS: atom_id res chain seq x y z
N MET A 1 17.61 10.50 48.83
CA MET A 1 16.36 9.69 48.87
C MET A 1 15.43 10.04 47.72
N ALA A 2 15.08 11.31 47.47
CA ALA A 2 14.17 11.69 46.37
C ALA A 2 14.63 11.33 44.95
N GLU A 3 15.95 11.33 44.69
CA GLU A 3 16.56 10.96 43.40
C GLU A 3 16.20 9.52 42.98
N ASP A 4 16.28 8.55 43.91
CA ASP A 4 15.98 7.14 43.67
C ASP A 4 14.50 6.89 43.32
N TRP A 5 13.59 7.62 43.98
CA TRP A 5 12.16 7.53 43.71
C TRP A 5 11.80 8.08 42.31
N MET A 6 12.55 9.08 41.83
CA MET A 6 12.39 9.63 40.47
C MET A 6 12.93 8.68 39.42
N ALA A 7 14.06 8.01 39.67
CA ALA A 7 14.63 6.99 38.78
C ALA A 7 13.67 5.80 38.58
N PHE A 8 13.13 5.25 39.67
CA PHE A 8 12.18 4.12 39.61
C PHE A 8 10.89 4.46 38.84
N LYS A 9 10.36 5.68 39.04
CA LYS A 9 9.18 6.15 38.31
C LYS A 9 9.46 6.32 36.82
N LEU A 10 10.66 6.80 36.46
CA LEU A 10 11.10 6.95 35.08
C LEU A 10 11.22 5.59 34.37
N ASP A 11 11.78 4.59 35.05
CA ASP A 11 11.98 3.24 34.50
C ASP A 11 10.65 2.51 34.28
N GLY A 12 9.72 2.58 35.24
CA GLY A 12 8.39 2.01 35.08
C GLY A 12 7.59 2.67 33.94
N GLU A 13 7.67 4.00 33.81
CA GLU A 13 7.04 4.72 32.71
C GLU A 13 7.68 4.41 31.34
N ARG A 14 8.99 4.14 31.31
CA ARG A 14 9.73 3.77 30.10
C ARG A 14 9.34 2.37 29.61
N ASP A 15 9.21 1.38 30.49
CA ASP A 15 8.76 0.02 30.12
C ASP A 15 7.34 0.03 29.52
N VAL A 16 6.43 0.78 30.14
CA VAL A 16 5.05 0.97 29.63
C VAL A 16 5.05 1.62 28.25
N MET A 17 5.93 2.61 28.01
CA MET A 17 6.05 3.26 26.71
C MET A 17 6.57 2.29 25.63
N ILE A 18 7.57 1.46 25.96
CA ILE A 18 8.14 0.46 25.06
C ILE A 18 7.06 -0.58 24.67
N LYS A 19 6.33 -1.14 25.64
CA LYS A 19 5.25 -2.12 25.38
C LYS A 19 4.14 -1.56 24.50
N ARG A 20 3.74 -0.30 24.72
CA ARG A 20 2.73 0.37 23.87
C ARG A 20 3.24 0.61 22.46
N ALA A 21 4.50 1.02 22.31
CA ALA A 21 5.12 1.21 21.01
C ALA A 21 5.28 -0.11 20.22
N GLN A 22 5.50 -1.22 20.92
CA GLN A 22 5.53 -2.58 20.36
C GLN A 22 4.13 -3.06 19.98
N THR A 23 3.11 -2.81 20.80
CA THR A 23 1.72 -3.16 20.47
C THR A 23 1.23 -2.41 19.23
N ALA A 24 1.55 -1.10 19.13
CA ALA A 24 1.27 -0.32 17.94
C ALA A 24 2.06 -0.80 16.70
N ARG A 25 3.30 -1.32 16.87
CA ARG A 25 4.04 -2.00 15.77
C ARG A 25 3.26 -3.20 15.26
N LEU A 26 2.82 -4.05 16.18
CA LEU A 26 2.14 -5.29 15.86
C LEU A 26 0.83 -5.03 15.10
N ILE A 27 -0.02 -4.14 15.61
CA ILE A 27 -1.30 -3.79 14.98
C ILE A 27 -1.09 -3.26 13.55
N MET A 28 -0.11 -2.38 13.37
CA MET A 28 0.21 -1.85 12.03
C MET A 28 0.76 -2.93 11.10
N MET A 29 1.70 -3.76 11.57
CA MET A 29 2.25 -4.87 10.79
C MET A 29 1.14 -5.82 10.33
N ILE A 30 0.20 -6.16 11.22
CA ILE A 30 -0.97 -6.98 10.90
C ILE A 30 -1.81 -6.30 9.83
N GLY A 31 -2.10 -5.00 9.97
CA GLY A 31 -2.85 -4.23 8.96
C GLY A 31 -2.19 -4.27 7.57
N TYR A 32 -0.87 -4.08 7.51
CA TYR A 32 -0.11 -4.20 6.25
C TYR A 32 -0.16 -5.62 5.68
N VAL A 33 0.01 -6.64 6.51
CA VAL A 33 -0.07 -8.04 6.09
C VAL A 33 -1.45 -8.38 5.54
N LEU A 34 -2.52 -7.90 6.18
CA LEU A 34 -3.89 -8.08 5.69
C LEU A 34 -4.09 -7.41 4.33
N VAL A 35 -3.63 -6.18 4.13
CA VAL A 35 -3.70 -5.49 2.82
C VAL A 35 -2.95 -6.28 1.74
N VAL A 36 -1.75 -6.76 2.05
CA VAL A 36 -0.96 -7.59 1.11
C VAL A 36 -1.67 -8.90 0.80
N ILE A 37 -2.26 -9.58 1.79
CA ILE A 37 -3.05 -10.80 1.59
C ILE A 37 -4.28 -10.52 0.72
N MET A 38 -4.98 -9.41 0.92
CA MET A 38 -6.12 -9.01 0.07
C MET A 38 -5.69 -8.77 -1.38
N ILE A 39 -4.54 -8.14 -1.60
CA ILE A 39 -4.00 -7.94 -2.95
C ILE A 39 -3.57 -9.28 -3.56
N LEU A 40 -2.86 -10.12 -2.80
CA LEU A 40 -2.41 -11.42 -3.27
C LEU A 40 -3.57 -12.34 -3.60
N THR A 41 -4.65 -12.35 -2.81
CA THR A 41 -5.86 -13.16 -3.09
C THR A 41 -6.59 -12.66 -4.34
N VAL A 42 -6.69 -11.34 -4.56
CA VAL A 42 -7.25 -10.77 -5.80
C VAL A 42 -6.41 -11.12 -7.04
N ILE A 43 -5.09 -11.29 -6.89
CA ILE A 43 -4.18 -11.69 -7.98
C ILE A 43 -4.18 -13.21 -8.17
N THR A 44 -4.16 -14.02 -7.11
CA THR A 44 -4.03 -15.48 -7.24
C THR A 44 -5.33 -16.16 -7.67
N LEU A 45 -6.50 -15.68 -7.24
CA LEU A 45 -7.79 -16.28 -7.62
C LEU A 45 -8.00 -16.35 -9.15
N PRO A 46 -7.73 -15.27 -9.93
CA PRO A 46 -7.81 -15.33 -11.39
C PRO A 46 -6.78 -16.26 -12.03
N CYS A 47 -5.60 -16.45 -11.42
CA CYS A 47 -4.60 -17.41 -11.91
C CYS A 47 -5.08 -18.87 -11.80
N PHE A 48 -5.94 -19.19 -10.83
CA PHE A 48 -6.56 -20.51 -10.69
C PHE A 48 -7.84 -20.66 -11.52
N GLY A 49 -8.19 -19.67 -12.37
CA GLY A 49 -9.40 -19.69 -13.18
C GLY A 49 -10.69 -19.44 -12.39
N ILE A 50 -10.59 -19.02 -11.13
CA ILE A 50 -11.74 -18.70 -10.28
C ILE A 50 -12.14 -17.25 -10.55
N GLN A 51 -13.40 -17.05 -10.98
CA GLN A 51 -13.93 -15.73 -11.34
C GLN A 51 -14.49 -15.01 -10.09
N ILE A 52 -14.00 -13.79 -9.80
CA ILE A 52 -14.41 -12.98 -8.63
C ILE A 52 -15.56 -12.00 -8.96
N ILE A 53 -15.94 -11.85 -10.24
CA ILE A 53 -16.97 -10.87 -10.62
C ILE A 53 -18.35 -11.38 -10.19
N TYR A 54 -18.89 -10.74 -9.16
CA TYR A 54 -20.29 -10.87 -8.76
C TYR A 54 -21.19 -10.51 -9.95
N VAL A 55 -21.82 -11.55 -10.51
CA VAL A 55 -22.99 -11.57 -11.41
C VAL A 55 -23.39 -10.21 -12.00
N THR A 56 -23.17 -10.01 -13.30
CA THR A 56 -24.17 -9.38 -14.20
C THR A 56 -23.89 -9.70 -15.66
N ASN A 57 -24.75 -10.57 -16.20
CA ASN A 57 -25.26 -10.72 -17.56
C ASN A 57 -24.62 -9.86 -18.68
N ILE A 58 -23.48 -10.28 -19.23
CA ILE A 58 -23.10 -9.91 -20.60
C ILE A 58 -22.51 -11.14 -21.31
N THR A 59 -23.27 -11.66 -22.25
CA THR A 59 -23.01 -12.86 -23.05
C THR A 59 -21.84 -12.63 -24.01
N GLY A 60 -20.61 -13.05 -23.65
CA GLY A 60 -19.53 -13.10 -24.64
C GLY A 60 -18.08 -13.12 -24.14
N VAL A 61 -17.81 -12.76 -22.88
CA VAL A 61 -16.43 -12.70 -22.37
C VAL A 61 -16.08 -14.02 -21.67
N ARG A 62 -15.16 -14.81 -22.25
CA ARG A 62 -14.79 -16.15 -21.72
C ARG A 62 -13.64 -16.18 -20.71
N LYS A 63 -12.84 -15.10 -20.58
CA LYS A 63 -11.75 -14.99 -19.59
C LYS A 63 -11.80 -13.62 -18.92
N LEU A 64 -11.91 -13.60 -17.59
CA LEU A 64 -12.15 -12.39 -16.80
C LEU A 64 -10.85 -11.88 -16.15
N LEU A 65 -10.50 -10.63 -16.46
CA LEU A 65 -9.39 -9.90 -15.85
C LEU A 65 -9.77 -9.36 -14.45
N PRO A 66 -8.80 -9.05 -13.57
CA PRO A 66 -9.03 -8.50 -12.23
C PRO A 66 -9.80 -7.16 -12.20
N LEU A 67 -9.65 -6.36 -13.26
CA LEU A 67 -10.40 -5.12 -13.48
C LEU A 67 -11.07 -5.16 -14.85
N LYS A 68 -12.31 -4.64 -14.93
CA LYS A 68 -13.05 -4.54 -16.18
C LYS A 68 -12.61 -3.28 -16.94
N THR A 69 -11.71 -3.44 -17.91
CA THR A 69 -11.32 -2.38 -18.85
C THR A 69 -11.89 -2.64 -20.24
N TYR A 70 -12.27 -1.58 -20.95
CA TYR A 70 -12.62 -1.66 -22.37
C TYR A 70 -11.32 -1.76 -23.18
N ASN A 71 -10.87 -2.97 -23.46
CA ASN A 71 -9.64 -3.19 -24.23
C ASN A 71 -9.95 -3.16 -25.73
N PHE A 72 -9.19 -2.38 -26.49
CA PHE A 72 -9.31 -2.28 -27.96
C PHE A 72 -8.75 -3.52 -28.71
N TYR A 73 -8.14 -4.46 -27.99
CA TYR A 73 -7.51 -5.67 -28.53
C TYR A 73 -8.04 -6.94 -27.84
N SER A 74 -8.06 -8.04 -28.60
CA SER A 74 -8.56 -9.36 -28.18
C SER A 74 -7.73 -9.96 -27.05
N THR A 75 -8.23 -9.88 -25.81
CA THR A 75 -7.50 -10.32 -24.61
C THR A 75 -7.58 -11.83 -24.35
N ASP A 76 -8.18 -12.59 -25.26
CA ASP A 76 -8.38 -14.04 -25.20
C ASP A 76 -7.17 -14.86 -25.68
N LYS A 77 -6.25 -14.24 -26.45
CA LYS A 77 -5.08 -14.89 -27.03
C LYS A 77 -3.84 -14.74 -26.12
N SER A 78 -3.13 -15.84 -25.87
CA SER A 78 -1.76 -15.79 -25.30
C SER A 78 -0.81 -15.25 -26.37
N PRO A 79 0.14 -14.34 -26.06
CA PRO A 79 0.59 -13.89 -24.73
C PRO A 79 -0.09 -12.61 -24.20
N GLN A 80 -1.04 -12.02 -24.93
CA GLN A 80 -1.64 -10.72 -24.60
C GLN A 80 -2.38 -10.75 -23.25
N PHE A 81 -3.08 -11.85 -22.96
CA PHE A 81 -3.76 -12.05 -21.68
C PHE A 81 -2.82 -11.95 -20.47
N GLU A 82 -1.70 -12.67 -20.52
CA GLU A 82 -0.73 -12.75 -19.41
C GLU A 82 -0.10 -11.38 -19.13
N LEU A 83 0.17 -10.63 -20.19
CA LEU A 83 0.74 -9.29 -20.12
C LEU A 83 -0.27 -8.29 -19.53
N THR A 84 -1.52 -8.31 -19.99
CA THR A 84 -2.60 -7.46 -19.43
C THR A 84 -2.88 -7.79 -17.96
N PHE A 85 -2.81 -9.07 -17.60
CA PHE A 85 -3.00 -9.54 -16.23
C PHE A 85 -1.88 -9.05 -15.30
N PHE A 86 -0.62 -9.13 -15.74
CA PHE A 86 0.53 -8.62 -15.00
C PHE A 86 0.45 -7.10 -14.78
N ILE A 87 0.11 -6.35 -15.83
CA ILE A 87 -0.06 -4.89 -15.75
C ILE A 87 -1.16 -4.54 -14.73
N HIS A 88 -2.34 -5.17 -14.82
CA HIS A 88 -3.43 -4.90 -13.88
C HIS A 88 -3.05 -5.22 -12.43
N SER A 89 -2.36 -6.35 -12.21
CA SER A 89 -1.92 -6.77 -10.89
C SER A 89 -0.91 -5.77 -10.29
N LEU A 90 0.03 -5.28 -11.12
CA LEU A 90 1.00 -4.27 -10.71
C LEU A 90 0.32 -2.92 -10.41
N THR A 91 -0.62 -2.48 -11.26
CA THR A 91 -1.38 -1.25 -11.02
C THR A 91 -2.21 -1.33 -9.74
N ALA A 92 -2.85 -2.47 -9.46
CA ALA A 92 -3.62 -2.67 -8.24
C ALA A 92 -2.72 -2.60 -6.98
N LEU A 93 -1.53 -3.21 -7.01
CA LEU A 93 -0.56 -3.15 -5.92
C LEU A 93 -0.09 -1.72 -5.64
N LEU A 94 0.26 -0.97 -6.70
CA LEU A 94 0.71 0.42 -6.59
C LEU A 94 -0.40 1.33 -6.06
N GLY A 95 -1.62 1.22 -6.61
CA GLY A 95 -2.77 2.02 -6.18
C GLY A 95 -3.18 1.74 -4.73
N ALA A 96 -3.14 0.49 -4.29
CA ALA A 96 -3.39 0.14 -2.89
C ALA A 96 -2.31 0.71 -1.95
N GLY A 97 -1.04 0.70 -2.38
CA GLY A 97 0.05 1.33 -1.64
C GLY A 97 -0.15 2.83 -1.44
N GLU A 98 -0.56 3.54 -2.50
CA GLU A 98 -0.89 4.97 -2.45
C GLU A 98 -2.13 5.25 -1.60
N PHE A 99 -3.18 4.42 -1.68
CA PHE A 99 -4.34 4.56 -0.83
C PHE A 99 -3.99 4.47 0.66
N VAL A 100 -3.17 3.48 1.05
CA VAL A 100 -2.71 3.35 2.44
C VAL A 100 -1.85 4.55 2.86
N MET A 101 -0.99 5.04 1.97
CA MET A 101 -0.18 6.25 2.19
C MET A 101 -1.06 7.48 2.47
N ASP A 102 -2.10 7.67 1.67
CA ASP A 102 -3.03 8.79 1.82
C ASP A 102 -3.83 8.71 3.13
N GLN A 103 -4.29 7.51 3.50
CA GLN A 103 -4.95 7.30 4.80
C GLN A 103 -3.99 7.60 5.96
N CYS A 104 -2.73 7.14 5.90
CA CYS A 104 -1.73 7.47 6.92
C CYS A 104 -1.48 8.97 7.02
N ASN A 105 -1.41 9.68 5.89
CA ASN A 105 -1.22 11.13 5.85
C ASN A 105 -2.45 11.89 6.36
N ALA A 106 -3.66 11.41 6.09
CA ALA A 106 -4.90 11.97 6.62
C ALA A 106 -4.96 11.82 8.15
N ILE A 107 -4.66 10.63 8.67
CA ILE A 107 -4.58 10.36 10.10
C ILE A 107 -3.52 11.24 10.75
N TYR A 108 -2.34 11.36 10.15
CA TYR A 108 -1.28 12.24 10.64
C TYR A 108 -1.75 13.69 10.79
N ARG A 109 -2.41 14.25 9.77
CA ARG A 109 -2.94 15.62 9.81
C ARG A 109 -3.96 15.81 10.93
N VAL A 110 -4.96 14.94 11.02
CA VAL A 110 -5.99 15.01 12.07
C VAL A 110 -5.37 14.92 13.46
N MET A 111 -4.35 14.08 13.64
CA MET A 111 -3.67 13.95 14.92
C MET A 111 -2.76 15.14 15.27
N CYS A 112 -2.17 15.80 14.28
CA CYS A 112 -1.39 17.03 14.49
C CYS A 112 -2.28 18.21 14.92
N ASP A 113 -3.48 18.32 14.36
CA ASP A 113 -4.44 19.39 14.71
C ASP A 113 -5.16 19.12 16.04
N LEU A 114 -5.16 17.85 16.50
CA LEU A 114 -5.70 17.48 17.80
C LEU A 114 -4.89 18.16 18.91
N LYS A 115 -5.57 18.79 19.88
CA LYS A 115 -4.95 19.32 21.09
C LYS A 115 -4.55 18.19 22.05
N TRP A 116 -3.62 17.34 21.62
CA TRP A 116 -3.16 16.11 22.28
C TRP A 116 -2.65 16.36 23.71
N TYR A 117 -2.16 17.56 24.00
CA TYR A 117 -1.74 18.00 25.34
C TYR A 117 -2.89 18.20 26.33
N LYS A 118 -4.14 18.29 25.85
CA LYS A 118 -5.35 18.36 26.71
C LYS A 118 -5.97 16.99 26.99
N LEU A 119 -5.50 15.95 26.30
CA LEU A 119 -6.00 14.60 26.45
C LEU A 119 -5.40 13.96 27.73
N GLU A 120 -6.10 13.03 28.37
CA GLU A 120 -5.52 12.27 29.49
C GLU A 120 -4.14 11.72 29.13
N SER A 121 -3.19 11.81 30.06
CA SER A 121 -1.78 11.36 29.91
C SER A 121 -1.67 9.96 29.26
N LYS A 122 -2.59 9.06 29.61
CA LYS A 122 -2.65 7.69 29.08
C LYS A 122 -2.97 7.64 27.58
N ASN A 123 -3.88 8.48 27.11
CA ASN A 123 -4.33 8.53 25.72
C ASN A 123 -3.35 9.36 24.87
N ALA A 124 -2.86 10.48 25.41
CA ALA A 124 -1.86 11.33 24.76
C ALA A 124 -0.60 10.54 24.36
N ARG A 125 -0.11 9.64 25.23
CA ARG A 125 1.03 8.75 24.92
C ARG A 125 0.78 7.84 23.72
N ASN A 126 -0.43 7.29 23.57
CA ASN A 126 -0.77 6.44 22.44
C ASN A 126 -0.82 7.25 21.14
N PHE A 127 -1.36 8.48 21.18
CA PHE A 127 -1.39 9.40 20.04
C PHE A 127 0.02 9.80 19.59
N ILE A 128 0.93 10.14 20.51
CA ILE A 128 2.32 10.50 20.18
C ILE A 128 3.03 9.36 19.42
N VAL A 129 2.83 8.12 19.87
CA VAL A 129 3.38 6.94 19.19
C VAL A 129 2.80 6.77 17.78
N LEU A 130 1.49 7.01 17.61
CA LEU A 130 0.81 6.94 16.32
C LEU A 130 1.28 8.04 15.35
N ILE A 131 1.40 9.29 15.81
CA ILE A 131 1.90 10.44 15.04
C ILE A 131 3.34 10.19 14.57
N MET A 132 4.23 9.76 15.48
CA MET A 132 5.63 9.46 15.15
C MET A 132 5.77 8.36 14.09
N ARG A 133 4.78 7.47 13.98
CA ARG A 133 4.73 6.40 12.98
C ARG A 133 4.10 6.83 11.67
N ALA A 134 3.02 7.59 11.72
CA ALA A 134 2.38 8.14 10.53
C ALA A 134 3.33 9.11 9.79
N LYS A 135 4.26 9.76 10.51
CA LYS A 135 5.34 10.58 9.95
C LYS A 135 6.39 9.81 9.12
N ARG A 136 6.49 8.48 9.28
CA ARG A 136 7.34 7.61 8.46
C ARG A 136 6.47 6.61 7.72
N PRO A 137 5.73 7.04 6.70
CA PRO A 137 4.92 6.11 5.97
C PRO A 137 5.82 5.14 5.19
N PHE A 138 5.33 3.91 5.08
CA PHE A 138 6.05 2.82 4.46
C PHE A 138 6.02 3.00 2.93
N HIS A 139 7.16 3.33 2.33
CA HIS A 139 7.29 3.38 0.87
C HIS A 139 7.72 2.01 0.35
N PHE A 140 6.91 1.37 -0.48
CA PHE A 140 7.36 0.23 -1.27
C PHE A 140 8.58 0.70 -2.08
N THR A 141 9.75 0.09 -1.88
CA THR A 141 10.98 0.48 -2.57
C THR A 141 11.44 -0.70 -3.42
N ALA A 142 11.53 -0.54 -4.74
CA ALA A 142 12.12 -1.55 -5.63
C ALA A 142 13.62 -1.61 -5.35
N GLY A 143 14.10 -2.78 -4.93
CA GLY A 143 15.53 -3.03 -4.70
C GLY A 143 16.19 -2.06 -3.72
N LYS A 144 15.42 -1.42 -2.83
CA LYS A 144 15.90 -0.43 -1.84
C LYS A 144 16.40 0.91 -2.42
N ILE A 145 16.28 1.11 -3.74
CA ILE A 145 16.87 2.27 -4.44
C ILE A 145 15.78 3.15 -5.06
N PHE A 146 14.66 2.58 -5.52
CA PHE A 146 13.61 3.34 -6.21
C PHE A 146 12.27 3.26 -5.48
N PRO A 147 11.65 4.40 -5.12
CA PRO A 147 10.29 4.38 -4.60
C PRO A 147 9.34 3.87 -5.69
N LEU A 148 8.65 2.77 -5.41
CA LEU A 148 7.56 2.22 -6.21
C LEU A 148 6.30 3.03 -5.90
N THR A 149 6.14 4.14 -6.60
CA THR A 149 4.91 4.93 -6.66
C THR A 149 4.34 4.88 -8.07
N MET A 150 3.05 5.21 -8.20
CA MET A 150 2.38 5.28 -9.50
C MET A 150 3.08 6.30 -10.41
N VAL A 151 3.66 7.36 -9.85
CA VAL A 151 4.45 8.36 -10.59
C VAL A 151 5.68 7.75 -11.24
N THR A 152 6.46 6.96 -10.49
CA THR A 152 7.66 6.29 -11.02
C THR A 152 7.28 5.27 -12.08
N PHE A 153 6.21 4.50 -11.85
CA PHE A 153 5.68 3.54 -12.82
C PHE A 153 5.24 4.21 -14.13
N CYS A 154 4.44 5.28 -14.06
CA CYS A 154 4.03 6.06 -15.23
C CYS A 154 5.22 6.64 -16.00
N SER A 155 6.26 7.07 -15.28
CA SER A 155 7.48 7.61 -15.90
C SER A 155 8.26 6.54 -16.67
N ILE A 156 8.34 5.32 -16.12
CA ILE A 156 8.95 4.16 -16.79
C ILE A 156 8.14 3.80 -18.05
N LEU A 157 6.82 3.72 -17.95
CA LEU A 157 5.96 3.44 -19.10
C LEU A 157 6.12 4.48 -20.21
N LYS A 158 6.15 5.78 -19.86
CA LYS A 158 6.40 6.86 -20.83
C LYS A 158 7.75 6.69 -21.51
N SER A 159 8.80 6.35 -20.76
CA SER A 159 10.14 6.11 -21.33
C SER A 159 10.14 4.92 -22.29
N LEU A 160 9.48 3.81 -21.94
CA LEU A 160 9.34 2.64 -22.80
C LEU A 160 8.59 2.95 -24.11
N ILE A 161 7.47 3.68 -24.01
CA ILE A 161 6.69 4.10 -25.18
C ILE A 161 7.53 5.00 -26.09
N ASN A 162 8.23 5.99 -25.51
CA ASN A 162 9.09 6.90 -26.27
C ASN A 162 10.22 6.15 -26.98
N TYR A 163 10.83 5.18 -26.31
CA TYR A 163 11.88 4.35 -26.89
C TYR A 163 11.35 3.45 -28.03
N ALA A 164 10.19 2.82 -27.83
CA ALA A 164 9.53 2.03 -28.87
C ALA A 164 9.18 2.88 -30.10
N SER A 165 8.63 4.08 -29.88
CA SER A 165 8.35 5.04 -30.96
C SER A 165 9.61 5.43 -31.72
N PHE A 166 10.71 5.70 -31.02
CA PHE A 166 11.99 6.02 -31.66
C PHE A 166 12.52 4.86 -32.52
N LEU A 167 12.47 3.63 -32.02
CA LEU A 167 12.88 2.45 -32.79
C LEU A 167 12.01 2.23 -34.02
N LEU A 168 10.70 2.40 -33.90
CA LEU A 168 9.76 2.29 -35.02
C LEU A 168 10.05 3.34 -36.09
N THR A 169 10.37 4.58 -35.70
CA THR A 169 10.75 5.64 -36.65
C THR A 169 12.11 5.44 -37.32
N LYS A 170 12.98 4.60 -36.76
CA LYS A 170 14.31 4.31 -37.33
C LYS A 170 14.28 3.10 -38.28
N HIS A 171 13.30 2.21 -38.12
CA HIS A 171 13.15 0.98 -38.91
C HIS A 171 12.07 1.05 -40.00
N GLY A 172 11.33 2.16 -40.11
CA GLY A 172 10.41 2.46 -41.22
C GLY A 172 10.98 3.53 -42.14
#